data_AF-A0A1M6KQ39-F1
#
_entry.id   AF-A0A1M6KQ39-F1
#
_cell.length_a   1.000
_cell.length_b   1.000
_cell.length_c   1.000
_cell.angle_alpha   90.00
_cell.angle_beta   90.00
_cell.angle_gamma   90.00
#
_symmetry.space_group_name_H-M   'P 1'
#
loop_
_entity.id
_entity.type
_entity.pdbx_description
1 polymer ?
#
loop_
_entity_poly.entity_id
_entity_poly.type
_entity_poly.pdbx_seq_one_letter_code
_entity_poly.pdbx_strand_id
1 'polypeptide(L)'
;MDNKIVSLFFLVLFAGIALLNAQTSVKAADSLYTIGDYSAAIKTYTEITPKSDHILAQMARSHKAKGTYDDALVFYQQAIETNPKALIAKMEYGKLLMTTKNFQKANGIFEGLVVKHPKNPDFQYQLGLTKETLKDSAAIYHYKKAFDLDQSHQKSCYKVAKHFLVRREFDSVVKYAQTGLSYYKNNVELISVLGQNYYKMERFDKAIPYFLQLVELNYVNEFVYRYLATSYYKEYEYKEALQYYKLLLNYDDENPRLYNTLAEVSSKLKNYKDAEKYYLTAIELLDYNLDGEYYKLAMTYRFQEKWEDAMAYMKKAIKENPGNINAQYELAAFADAYYKDPEIKLSYYNKYLDKFGEKEDSTDKPTKVAFKRFIQERVQKRIRQLEQEIATDSLGAKK
;
A
#
# COMPACT_ATOMS: atom_id res chain seq x y z
N MET A 1 53.81 -59.72 -22.62
CA MET A 1 52.93 -58.52 -22.66
C MET A 1 51.78 -58.77 -21.70
N ASP A 2 51.76 -57.98 -20.64
CA ASP A 2 51.14 -58.31 -19.35
C ASP A 2 49.61 -58.37 -19.38
N ASN A 3 49.06 -59.45 -18.82
CA ASN A 3 47.64 -59.57 -18.44
C ASN A 3 47.14 -58.37 -17.61
N LYS A 4 48.03 -57.65 -16.94
CA LYS A 4 47.71 -56.41 -16.23
C LYS A 4 47.30 -55.26 -17.16
N ILE A 5 47.92 -55.14 -18.33
CA ILE A 5 47.60 -54.07 -19.31
C ILE A 5 46.24 -54.34 -19.96
N VAL A 6 45.96 -55.62 -20.29
CA VAL A 6 44.66 -56.04 -20.83
C VAL A 6 43.54 -55.85 -19.80
N SER A 7 43.78 -56.25 -18.54
CA SER A 7 42.81 -56.04 -17.44
C SER A 7 42.54 -54.55 -17.18
N LEU A 8 43.58 -53.71 -17.16
CA LEU A 8 43.44 -52.26 -17.00
C LEU A 8 42.64 -51.64 -18.16
N PHE A 9 42.86 -52.09 -19.39
CA PHE A 9 42.12 -51.63 -20.57
C PHE A 9 40.62 -51.95 -20.48
N PHE A 10 40.25 -53.18 -20.12
CA PHE A 10 38.84 -53.55 -19.93
C PHE A 10 38.19 -52.78 -18.77
N LEU A 11 38.92 -52.51 -17.69
CA LEU A 11 38.42 -51.76 -16.54
C LEU A 11 38.14 -50.29 -16.93
N VAL A 12 39.04 -49.67 -17.71
CA VAL A 12 38.84 -48.31 -18.25
C VAL A 12 37.69 -48.27 -19.27
N LEU A 13 37.57 -49.27 -20.15
CA LEU A 13 36.48 -49.36 -21.12
C LEU A 13 35.12 -49.52 -20.41
N PHE A 14 35.04 -50.38 -19.41
CA PHE A 14 33.81 -50.63 -18.65
C PHE A 14 33.42 -49.41 -17.80
N ALA A 15 34.39 -48.74 -17.18
CA ALA A 15 34.17 -47.47 -16.50
C ALA A 15 33.66 -46.38 -17.47
N GLY A 16 34.20 -46.33 -18.69
CA GLY A 16 33.76 -45.42 -19.74
C GLY A 16 32.30 -45.64 -20.18
N ILE A 17 31.90 -46.90 -20.39
CA ILE A 17 30.52 -47.26 -20.75
C ILE A 17 29.55 -46.95 -19.60
N ALA A 18 29.93 -47.25 -18.35
CA ALA A 18 29.13 -46.93 -17.17
C ALA A 18 28.91 -45.41 -17.01
N LEU A 19 29.94 -44.61 -17.25
CA LEU A 19 29.85 -43.14 -17.23
C LEU A 19 28.94 -42.60 -18.34
N LEU A 20 29.03 -43.16 -19.55
CA LEU A 20 28.14 -42.78 -20.66
C LEU A 20 26.68 -43.08 -20.34
N ASN A 21 26.38 -44.28 -19.81
CA ASN A 21 25.03 -44.70 -19.44
C ASN A 21 24.46 -43.87 -18.28
N ALA A 22 25.28 -43.51 -17.30
CA ALA A 22 24.87 -42.60 -16.24
C ALA A 22 24.52 -41.22 -16.81
N GLN A 23 25.36 -40.69 -17.71
CA GLN A 23 25.12 -39.37 -18.33
C GLN A 23 23.86 -39.33 -19.19
N THR A 24 23.55 -40.38 -19.94
CA THR A 24 22.28 -40.48 -20.68
C THR A 24 21.07 -40.59 -19.75
N SER A 25 21.19 -41.34 -18.65
CA SER A 25 20.12 -41.47 -17.66
C SER A 25 19.81 -40.15 -16.95
N VAL A 26 20.85 -39.36 -16.62
CA VAL A 26 20.68 -38.01 -16.07
C VAL A 26 19.91 -37.11 -17.03
N LYS A 27 20.31 -37.08 -18.31
CA LYS A 27 19.63 -36.27 -19.33
C LYS A 27 18.17 -36.67 -19.52
N ALA A 28 17.87 -37.97 -19.47
CA ALA A 28 16.50 -38.46 -19.53
C ALA A 28 15.67 -37.97 -18.34
N ALA A 29 16.22 -38.07 -17.12
CA ALA A 29 15.56 -37.58 -15.91
C ALA A 29 15.38 -36.05 -15.91
N ASP A 30 16.38 -35.28 -16.36
CA ASP A 30 16.29 -33.84 -16.57
C ASP A 30 15.21 -33.46 -17.58
N SER A 31 15.08 -34.24 -18.65
CA SER A 31 14.05 -34.03 -19.66
C SER A 31 12.65 -34.28 -19.09
N LEU A 32 12.46 -35.35 -18.32
CA LEU A 32 11.20 -35.65 -17.62
C LEU A 32 10.82 -34.54 -16.63
N TYR A 33 11.79 -34.05 -15.85
CA TYR A 33 11.59 -32.90 -14.97
C TYR A 33 11.15 -31.66 -15.76
N THR A 34 11.78 -31.39 -16.89
CA THR A 34 11.51 -30.19 -17.70
C THR A 34 10.10 -30.18 -18.28
N ILE A 35 9.56 -31.34 -18.66
CA ILE A 35 8.17 -31.48 -19.14
C ILE A 35 7.13 -31.58 -18.01
N GLY A 36 7.55 -31.50 -16.75
CA GLY A 36 6.66 -31.54 -15.58
C GLY A 36 6.34 -32.94 -15.06
N ASP A 37 6.89 -34.01 -15.63
CA ASP A 37 6.72 -35.37 -15.12
C ASP A 37 7.71 -35.64 -13.97
N TYR A 38 7.44 -34.99 -12.83
CA TYR A 38 8.31 -35.07 -11.67
C TYR A 38 8.37 -36.47 -11.07
N SER A 39 7.29 -37.26 -11.16
CA SER A 39 7.27 -38.62 -10.62
C SER A 39 8.16 -39.56 -11.42
N ALA A 40 8.10 -39.51 -12.75
CA ALA A 40 9.00 -40.28 -13.60
C ALA A 40 10.45 -39.80 -13.42
N ALA A 41 10.69 -38.49 -13.36
CA ALA A 41 12.02 -37.94 -13.11
C ALA A 41 12.63 -38.48 -11.80
N ILE A 42 11.88 -38.45 -10.69
CA ILE A 42 12.32 -38.99 -9.38
C ILE A 42 12.66 -40.48 -9.50
N LYS A 43 11.81 -41.26 -10.17
CA LYS A 43 12.04 -42.68 -10.38
C LYS A 43 13.35 -42.91 -11.15
N THR A 44 13.54 -42.23 -12.27
CA THR A 44 14.76 -42.34 -13.08
C THR A 44 16.00 -41.90 -12.31
N TYR A 45 15.95 -40.80 -11.54
CA TYR A 45 17.07 -40.39 -10.68
C TYR A 45 17.39 -41.42 -9.60
N THR A 46 16.39 -42.14 -9.08
CA THR A 46 16.58 -43.16 -8.04
C THR A 46 17.37 -44.36 -8.57
N GLU A 47 17.21 -44.69 -9.84
CA GLU A 47 17.89 -45.80 -10.53
C GLU A 47 19.36 -45.49 -10.86
N ILE A 48 19.77 -44.21 -10.82
CA ILE A 48 21.15 -43.80 -11.12
C ILE A 48 22.07 -44.08 -9.93
N THR A 49 23.10 -44.89 -10.17
CA THR A 49 24.13 -45.21 -9.18
C THR A 49 25.55 -44.91 -9.71
N PRO A 50 26.46 -44.38 -8.88
CA PRO A 50 26.25 -43.96 -7.48
C PRO A 50 25.45 -42.65 -7.37
N LYS A 51 24.74 -42.47 -6.25
CA LYS A 51 24.02 -41.22 -5.95
C LYS A 51 25.01 -40.12 -5.57
N SER A 52 25.47 -39.35 -6.57
CA SER A 52 26.26 -38.15 -6.33
C SER A 52 25.42 -37.04 -5.70
N ASP A 53 26.09 -36.03 -5.15
CA ASP A 53 25.44 -34.82 -4.64
C ASP A 53 24.58 -34.13 -5.71
N HIS A 54 25.00 -34.17 -6.98
CA HIS A 54 24.21 -33.67 -8.10
C HIS A 54 22.89 -34.44 -8.26
N ILE A 55 22.93 -35.78 -8.29
CA ILE A 55 21.71 -36.61 -8.42
C ILE A 55 20.78 -36.37 -7.22
N LEU A 56 21.32 -36.36 -6.00
CA LEU A 56 20.54 -36.09 -4.79
C LEU A 56 19.88 -34.70 -4.83
N ALA A 57 20.60 -33.68 -5.29
CA ALA A 57 20.05 -32.34 -5.45
C ALA A 57 18.94 -32.27 -6.52
N GLN A 58 19.06 -33.06 -7.61
CA GLN A 58 18.03 -33.13 -8.65
C GLN A 58 16.79 -33.92 -8.19
N MET A 59 16.97 -34.98 -7.39
CA MET A 59 15.86 -35.63 -6.69
C MET A 59 15.14 -34.64 -5.78
N ALA A 60 15.88 -33.90 -4.94
CA ALA A 60 15.34 -32.88 -4.06
C ALA A 60 14.55 -31.81 -4.82
N ARG A 61 15.10 -31.33 -5.94
CA ARG A 61 14.45 -30.36 -6.83
C ARG A 61 13.15 -30.91 -7.42
N SER A 62 13.14 -32.18 -7.82
CA SER A 62 11.95 -32.84 -8.37
C SER A 62 10.86 -33.02 -7.31
N HIS A 63 11.23 -33.43 -6.09
CA HIS A 63 10.31 -33.51 -4.95
C HIS A 63 9.75 -32.13 -4.57
N LYS A 64 10.58 -31.07 -4.60
CA LYS A 64 10.14 -29.69 -4.37
C LYS A 64 9.12 -29.24 -5.42
N ALA A 65 9.37 -29.52 -6.70
CA ALA A 65 8.45 -29.18 -7.79
C ALA A 65 7.12 -29.95 -7.71
N LYS A 66 7.17 -31.21 -7.24
CA LYS A 66 5.99 -32.04 -6.98
C LYS A 66 5.19 -31.60 -5.73
N GLY A 67 5.78 -30.80 -4.85
CA GLY A 67 5.16 -30.35 -3.59
C GLY A 67 5.41 -31.27 -2.39
N THR A 68 6.19 -32.35 -2.55
CA THR A 68 6.59 -33.25 -1.45
C THR A 68 7.82 -32.65 -0.75
N TYR A 69 7.61 -31.62 0.07
CA TYR A 69 8.69 -30.81 0.64
C TYR A 69 9.56 -31.55 1.67
N ASP A 70 8.99 -32.49 2.43
CA ASP A 70 9.76 -33.25 3.43
C ASP A 70 10.83 -34.11 2.77
N ASP A 71 10.48 -34.83 1.70
CA ASP A 71 11.45 -35.59 0.90
C ASP A 71 12.52 -34.68 0.28
N ALA A 72 12.11 -33.51 -0.23
CA ALA A 72 13.04 -32.55 -0.80
C ALA A 72 14.06 -32.05 0.23
N LEU A 73 13.63 -31.79 1.47
CA LEU A 73 14.53 -31.41 2.55
C LEU A 73 15.53 -32.52 2.88
N VAL A 74 15.07 -33.78 2.91
CA VAL A 74 15.94 -34.94 3.15
C VAL A 74 16.99 -35.08 2.06
N PHE A 75 16.58 -35.06 0.78
CA PHE A 75 17.53 -35.24 -0.33
C PHE A 75 18.51 -34.06 -0.47
N TYR A 76 18.08 -32.82 -0.19
CA TYR A 76 19.03 -31.70 -0.14
C TYR A 76 20.03 -31.85 1.00
N GLN A 77 19.59 -32.30 2.18
CA GLN A 77 20.49 -32.56 3.29
C GLN A 77 21.51 -33.64 2.94
N GLN A 78 21.08 -34.76 2.35
CA GLN A 78 21.97 -35.82 1.87
C GLN A 78 22.97 -35.34 0.81
N ALA A 79 22.54 -34.47 -0.13
CA ALA A 79 23.43 -33.88 -1.12
C ALA A 79 24.55 -33.06 -0.46
N ILE A 80 24.20 -32.29 0.58
CA ILE A 80 25.15 -31.46 1.33
C ILE A 80 26.10 -32.29 2.19
N GLU A 81 25.63 -33.41 2.74
CA GLU A 81 26.43 -34.37 3.50
C GLU A 81 27.41 -35.11 2.57
N THR A 82 26.95 -35.50 1.38
CA THR A 82 27.78 -36.16 0.35
C THR A 82 28.87 -35.22 -0.19
N ASN A 83 28.53 -33.95 -0.40
CA ASN A 83 29.48 -32.93 -0.83
C ASN A 83 29.26 -31.61 -0.08
N PRO A 84 30.03 -31.33 0.98
CA PRO A 84 29.94 -30.07 1.71
C PRO A 84 30.28 -28.81 0.89
N LYS A 85 30.80 -28.96 -0.35
CA LYS A 85 31.05 -27.86 -1.29
C LYS A 85 29.92 -27.65 -2.31
N ALA A 86 28.85 -28.45 -2.27
CA ALA A 86 27.69 -28.32 -3.16
C ALA A 86 26.89 -27.03 -2.89
N LEU A 87 27.38 -25.92 -3.44
CA LEU A 87 26.90 -24.56 -3.14
C LEU A 87 25.44 -24.35 -3.56
N ILE A 88 25.08 -24.86 -4.74
CA ILE A 88 23.71 -24.79 -5.27
C ILE A 88 22.75 -25.56 -4.36
N ALA A 89 23.12 -26.77 -3.94
CA ALA A 89 22.30 -27.57 -3.03
C ALA A 89 22.09 -26.87 -1.69
N LYS A 90 23.14 -26.25 -1.11
CA LYS A 90 23.02 -25.45 0.12
C LYS A 90 22.08 -24.25 -0.03
N MET A 91 22.22 -23.51 -1.13
CA MET A 91 21.37 -22.36 -1.39
C MET A 91 19.91 -22.78 -1.55
N GLU A 92 19.62 -23.80 -2.35
CA GLU A 92 18.24 -24.27 -2.55
C GLU A 92 17.66 -24.92 -1.29
N TYR A 93 18.48 -25.60 -0.50
CA TYR A 93 18.09 -26.10 0.81
C TYR A 93 17.68 -24.98 1.76
N GLY A 94 18.49 -23.92 1.88
CA GLY A 94 18.17 -22.74 2.68
C GLY A 94 16.86 -22.08 2.25
N LYS A 95 16.63 -21.93 0.94
CA LYS A 95 15.37 -21.39 0.39
C LYS A 95 14.17 -22.29 0.69
N LEU A 96 14.34 -23.61 0.60
CA LEU A 96 13.28 -24.56 0.93
C LEU A 96 12.95 -24.50 2.43
N LEU A 97 13.96 -24.44 3.30
CA LEU A 97 13.78 -24.25 4.74
C LEU A 97 13.01 -22.98 5.07
N MET A 98 13.27 -21.86 4.37
CA MET A 98 12.47 -20.64 4.50
C MET A 98 11.00 -20.85 4.10
N THR A 99 10.77 -21.59 3.02
CA THR A 99 9.42 -21.89 2.52
C THR A 99 8.65 -22.78 3.48
N THR A 100 9.31 -23.79 4.07
CA THR A 100 8.74 -24.70 5.07
C THR A 100 8.82 -24.17 6.49
N LYS A 101 9.06 -22.86 6.67
CA LYS A 101 9.08 -22.16 7.96
C LYS A 101 10.14 -22.62 8.97
N ASN A 102 11.17 -23.32 8.52
CA ASN A 102 12.33 -23.75 9.32
C ASN A 102 13.40 -22.64 9.39
N PHE A 103 13.00 -21.46 9.88
CA PHE A 103 13.76 -20.22 9.74
C PHE A 103 15.14 -20.24 10.44
N GLN A 104 15.24 -20.85 11.62
CA GLN A 104 16.49 -20.93 12.37
C GLN A 104 17.52 -21.83 11.65
N LYS A 105 17.07 -22.94 11.07
CA LYS A 105 17.94 -23.82 10.28
C LYS A 105 18.37 -23.11 8.99
N ALA A 106 17.45 -22.41 8.32
CA ALA A 106 17.78 -21.57 7.16
C ALA A 106 18.84 -20.51 7.51
N ASN A 107 18.70 -19.86 8.68
CA ASN A 107 19.64 -18.85 9.16
C ASN A 107 21.06 -19.42 9.26
N GLY A 108 21.23 -20.57 9.91
CA GLY A 108 22.54 -21.22 10.01
C GLY A 108 23.14 -21.60 8.64
N ILE A 109 22.30 -22.05 7.69
CA ILE A 109 22.75 -22.34 6.32
C ILE A 109 23.25 -21.05 5.64
N PHE A 110 22.47 -19.97 5.67
CA PHE A 110 22.85 -18.71 4.98
C PHE A 110 23.99 -17.97 5.68
N GLU A 111 24.09 -17.99 7.01
CA GLU A 111 25.26 -17.49 7.74
C GLU A 111 26.53 -18.24 7.31
N GLY A 112 26.48 -19.57 7.23
CA GLY A 112 27.59 -20.39 6.74
C GLY A 112 27.99 -20.07 5.29
N LEU A 113 27.01 -19.78 4.43
CA LEU A 113 27.25 -19.35 3.04
C LEU A 113 27.92 -17.98 2.97
N VAL A 114 27.43 -17.00 3.74
CA VAL A 114 28.00 -15.65 3.80
C VAL A 114 29.41 -15.65 4.37
N VAL A 115 29.70 -16.43 5.41
CA VAL A 115 31.05 -16.55 5.98
C VAL A 115 32.05 -17.09 4.95
N LYS A 116 31.66 -18.11 4.17
CA LYS A 116 32.53 -18.74 3.16
C LYS A 116 32.64 -17.93 1.87
N HIS A 117 31.60 -17.17 1.53
CA HIS A 117 31.51 -16.42 0.28
C HIS A 117 31.02 -14.99 0.54
N PRO A 118 31.80 -14.16 1.27
CA PRO A 118 31.35 -12.86 1.76
C PRO A 118 31.09 -11.83 0.65
N LYS A 119 31.63 -12.06 -0.56
CA LYS A 119 31.48 -11.21 -1.74
C LYS A 119 30.32 -11.60 -2.65
N ASN A 120 29.53 -12.61 -2.30
CA ASN A 120 28.35 -12.99 -3.09
C ASN A 120 27.12 -12.17 -2.64
N PRO A 121 26.54 -11.32 -3.51
CA PRO A 121 25.41 -10.47 -3.15
C PRO A 121 24.12 -11.28 -2.87
N ASP A 122 23.87 -12.36 -3.60
CA ASP A 122 22.68 -13.21 -3.39
C ASP A 122 22.67 -13.85 -2.00
N PHE A 123 23.82 -14.32 -1.50
CA PHE A 123 23.88 -14.92 -0.17
C PHE A 123 23.62 -13.89 0.93
N GLN A 124 24.16 -12.67 0.77
CA GLN A 124 23.83 -11.56 1.67
C GLN A 124 22.33 -11.27 1.62
N TYR A 125 21.73 -11.21 0.43
CA TYR A 125 20.30 -10.98 0.27
C TYR A 125 19.44 -12.07 0.91
N GLN A 126 19.77 -13.36 0.71
CA GLN A 126 19.04 -14.48 1.32
C GLN A 126 19.17 -14.49 2.85
N LEU A 127 20.34 -14.13 3.39
CA LEU A 127 20.51 -13.97 4.83
C LEU A 127 19.68 -12.79 5.34
N GLY A 128 19.65 -11.67 4.63
CA GLY A 128 18.77 -10.54 4.92
C GLY A 128 17.29 -10.92 4.99
N LEU A 129 16.79 -11.71 4.03
CA LEU A 129 15.42 -12.25 4.02
C LEU A 129 15.13 -13.12 5.24
N THR A 130 16.09 -13.96 5.59
CA THR A 130 15.98 -14.87 6.74
C THR A 130 15.92 -14.08 8.05
N LYS A 131 16.81 -13.11 8.22
CA LYS A 131 16.88 -12.22 9.38
C LYS A 131 15.61 -11.36 9.50
N GLU A 132 15.11 -10.81 8.40
CA GLU A 132 13.84 -10.05 8.39
C GLU A 132 12.67 -10.90 8.87
N THR A 133 12.59 -12.15 8.41
CA THR A 133 11.53 -13.09 8.83
C THR A 133 11.62 -13.44 10.31
N LEU A 134 12.85 -13.54 10.83
CA LEU A 134 13.13 -13.72 12.26
C LEU A 134 12.96 -12.44 13.08
N LYS A 135 12.59 -11.31 12.45
CA LYS A 135 12.51 -9.98 13.07
C LYS A 135 13.83 -9.51 13.69
N ASP A 136 14.95 -9.99 13.14
CA ASP A 136 16.29 -9.57 13.54
C ASP A 136 16.65 -8.24 12.85
N SER A 137 17.12 -7.28 13.65
CA SER A 137 17.47 -5.93 13.18
C SER A 137 18.67 -5.93 12.22
N ALA A 138 19.49 -6.98 12.22
CA ALA A 138 20.61 -7.15 11.29
C ALA A 138 20.17 -7.35 9.83
N ALA A 139 18.88 -7.58 9.54
CA ALA A 139 18.39 -7.76 8.18
C ALA A 139 18.79 -6.63 7.22
N ILE A 140 18.67 -5.37 7.65
CA ILE A 140 19.02 -4.21 6.82
C ILE A 140 20.51 -4.14 6.53
N TYR A 141 21.38 -4.59 7.45
CA TYR A 141 22.80 -4.67 7.21
C TYR A 141 23.11 -5.59 6.02
N HIS A 142 22.50 -6.78 5.99
CA HIS A 142 22.73 -7.75 4.93
C HIS A 142 22.14 -7.29 3.58
N TYR A 143 20.98 -6.64 3.58
CA TYR A 143 20.46 -6.02 2.35
C TYR A 143 21.40 -4.93 1.82
N LYS A 144 21.82 -3.98 2.68
CA LYS A 144 22.79 -2.95 2.25
C LYS A 144 24.09 -3.58 1.74
N LYS A 145 24.59 -4.63 2.39
CA LYS A 145 25.79 -5.34 1.94
C LYS A 145 25.59 -5.98 0.56
N ALA A 146 24.44 -6.59 0.30
CA ALA A 146 24.09 -7.12 -1.01
C ALA A 146 24.08 -6.01 -2.08
N PHE A 147 23.50 -4.85 -1.76
CA PHE A 147 23.49 -3.68 -2.65
C PHE A 147 24.91 -3.13 -2.92
N ASP A 148 25.74 -3.03 -1.88
CA ASP A 148 27.11 -2.51 -2.01
C ASP A 148 27.99 -3.45 -2.84
N LEU A 149 27.72 -4.76 -2.80
CA LEU A 149 28.41 -5.78 -3.62
C LEU A 149 27.93 -5.79 -5.07
N ASP A 150 26.63 -5.55 -5.30
CA ASP A 150 26.01 -5.49 -6.62
C ASP A 150 24.85 -4.50 -6.64
N GLN A 151 25.10 -3.34 -7.23
CA GLN A 151 24.11 -2.27 -7.37
C GLN A 151 23.00 -2.60 -8.39
N SER A 152 23.19 -3.63 -9.22
CA SER A 152 22.17 -4.16 -10.11
C SER A 152 21.27 -5.22 -9.44
N HIS A 153 21.54 -5.58 -8.18
CA HIS A 153 20.71 -6.55 -7.45
C HIS A 153 19.36 -5.92 -7.02
N GLN A 154 18.39 -5.89 -7.95
CA GLN A 154 17.09 -5.21 -7.83
C GLN A 154 16.37 -5.43 -6.51
N LYS A 155 16.28 -6.70 -6.08
CA LYS A 155 15.55 -7.06 -4.87
C LYS A 155 16.17 -6.46 -3.61
N SER A 156 17.48 -6.23 -3.63
CA SER A 156 18.19 -5.56 -2.54
C SER A 156 17.94 -4.06 -2.57
N CYS A 157 18.05 -3.44 -3.75
CA CYS A 157 17.68 -2.03 -3.94
C CYS A 157 16.28 -1.74 -3.38
N TYR A 158 15.30 -2.60 -3.71
CA TYR A 158 13.94 -2.48 -3.21
C TYR A 158 13.86 -2.64 -1.69
N LYS A 159 14.46 -3.69 -1.12
CA LYS A 159 14.43 -3.93 0.35
C LYS A 159 15.06 -2.77 1.13
N VAL A 160 16.18 -2.24 0.66
CA VAL A 160 16.86 -1.09 1.27
C VAL A 160 16.01 0.18 1.12
N ALA A 161 15.53 0.49 -0.08
CA ALA A 161 14.69 1.66 -0.32
C ALA A 161 13.40 1.63 0.51
N LYS A 162 12.72 0.47 0.59
CA LYS A 162 11.53 0.27 1.42
C LYS A 162 11.80 0.47 2.91
N HIS A 163 12.94 0.01 3.41
CA HIS A 163 13.35 0.25 4.80
C HIS A 163 13.43 1.76 5.10
N PHE A 164 14.09 2.52 4.24
CA PHE A 164 14.21 3.97 4.41
C PHE A 164 12.88 4.71 4.22
N LEU A 165 11.99 4.22 3.36
CA LEU A 165 10.64 4.77 3.18
C LEU A 165 9.81 4.70 4.46
N VAL A 166 9.87 3.57 5.18
CA VAL A 166 9.18 3.40 6.48
C VAL A 166 9.73 4.37 7.53
N ARG A 167 11.04 4.65 7.49
CA ARG A 167 11.71 5.61 8.40
C ARG A 167 11.60 7.06 7.97
N ARG A 168 10.96 7.34 6.81
CA ARG A 168 10.85 8.67 6.19
C ARG A 168 12.20 9.31 5.88
N GLU A 169 13.23 8.50 5.64
CA GLU A 169 14.55 8.96 5.20
C GLU A 169 14.56 9.12 3.67
N PHE A 170 13.87 10.15 3.18
CA PHE A 170 13.45 10.24 1.79
C PHE A 170 14.60 10.29 0.76
N ASP A 171 15.70 10.97 1.06
CA ASP A 171 16.86 11.05 0.15
C ASP A 171 17.53 9.69 -0.04
N SER A 172 17.58 8.88 1.01
CA SER A 172 18.05 7.50 0.94
C SER A 172 17.14 6.67 0.01
N VAL A 173 15.83 6.81 0.11
CA VAL A 173 14.89 6.12 -0.79
C VAL A 173 15.18 6.46 -2.24
N VAL A 174 15.33 7.75 -2.55
CA VAL A 174 15.65 8.23 -3.90
C VAL A 174 16.95 7.60 -4.39
N LYS A 175 18.02 7.66 -3.59
CA LYS A 175 19.32 7.06 -3.93
C LYS A 175 19.19 5.58 -4.30
N TYR A 176 18.71 4.74 -3.41
CA TYR A 176 18.70 3.29 -3.64
C TYR A 176 17.72 2.87 -4.74
N ALA A 177 16.54 3.51 -4.81
CA ALA A 177 15.55 3.17 -5.82
C ALA A 177 15.96 3.63 -7.22
N GLN A 178 16.51 4.85 -7.36
CA GLN A 178 17.01 5.33 -8.65
C GLN A 178 18.23 4.54 -9.14
N THR A 179 19.14 4.12 -8.25
CA THR A 179 20.23 3.21 -8.64
C THR A 179 19.68 1.90 -9.19
N GLY A 180 18.66 1.30 -8.57
CA GLY A 180 18.05 0.09 -9.12
C GLY A 180 17.36 0.32 -10.47
N LEU A 181 16.69 1.46 -10.64
CA LEU A 181 16.02 1.82 -11.90
C LEU A 181 16.97 2.18 -13.04
N SER A 182 18.22 2.59 -12.76
CA SER A 182 19.21 2.82 -13.82
C SER A 182 19.60 1.53 -14.55
N TYR A 183 19.49 0.38 -13.89
CA TYR A 183 19.66 -0.94 -14.50
C TYR A 183 18.34 -1.52 -15.03
N TYR A 184 17.22 -1.27 -14.34
CA TYR A 184 15.92 -1.88 -14.65
C TYR A 184 14.81 -0.85 -14.64
N LYS A 185 14.75 -0.07 -15.73
CA LYS A 185 13.86 1.09 -15.89
C LYS A 185 12.38 0.83 -15.57
N ASN A 186 11.91 -0.39 -15.79
CA ASN A 186 10.50 -0.78 -15.65
C ASN A 186 10.24 -1.69 -14.43
N ASN A 187 11.13 -1.69 -13.42
CA ASN A 187 10.88 -2.43 -12.19
C ASN A 187 9.74 -1.79 -11.38
N VAL A 188 8.59 -2.47 -11.32
CA VAL A 188 7.36 -1.98 -10.67
C VAL A 188 7.53 -1.70 -9.17
N GLU A 189 8.32 -2.50 -8.46
CA GLU A 189 8.51 -2.35 -7.01
C GLU A 189 9.29 -1.07 -6.68
N LEU A 190 10.32 -0.77 -7.47
CA LEU A 190 11.16 0.43 -7.31
C LEU A 190 10.43 1.70 -7.73
N ILE A 191 9.66 1.66 -8.83
CA ILE A 191 8.79 2.76 -9.27
C ILE A 191 7.77 3.07 -8.17
N SER A 192 7.10 2.03 -7.64
CA SER A 192 6.11 2.18 -6.56
C SER A 192 6.71 2.80 -5.30
N VAL A 193 7.93 2.40 -4.91
CA VAL A 193 8.62 2.99 -3.75
C VAL A 193 8.94 4.46 -3.97
N LEU A 194 9.35 4.88 -5.17
CA LEU A 194 9.58 6.30 -5.48
C LEU A 194 8.28 7.12 -5.48
N GLY A 195 7.21 6.60 -6.07
CA GLY A 195 5.89 7.25 -6.03
C GLY A 195 5.42 7.46 -4.58
N GLN A 196 5.52 6.43 -3.74
CA GLN A 196 5.20 6.53 -2.31
C GLN A 196 6.11 7.51 -1.56
N ASN A 197 7.40 7.56 -1.91
CA ASN A 197 8.36 8.46 -1.30
C ASN A 197 7.94 9.91 -1.51
N TYR A 198 7.73 10.32 -2.76
CA TYR A 198 7.31 11.68 -3.09
C TYR A 198 5.93 12.02 -2.52
N TYR A 199 5.00 11.06 -2.52
CA TYR A 199 3.71 11.24 -1.86
C TYR A 199 3.87 11.53 -0.36
N LYS A 200 4.72 10.79 0.36
CA LYS A 200 4.98 11.01 1.80
C LYS A 200 5.77 12.28 2.11
N MET A 201 6.44 12.84 1.10
CA MET A 201 7.05 14.17 1.13
C MET A 201 6.05 15.29 0.82
N GLU A 202 4.79 14.96 0.53
CA GLU A 202 3.77 15.91 0.04
C GLU A 202 4.17 16.60 -1.27
N ARG A 203 5.04 15.94 -2.04
CA ARG A 203 5.49 16.34 -3.38
C ARG A 203 4.65 15.60 -4.42
N PHE A 204 3.37 15.93 -4.49
CA PHE A 204 2.41 15.23 -5.33
C PHE A 204 2.72 15.44 -6.82
N ASP A 205 3.19 16.64 -7.19
CA ASP A 205 3.83 16.97 -8.47
C ASP A 205 4.81 15.89 -8.97
N LYS A 206 5.68 15.41 -8.08
CA LYS A 206 6.68 14.38 -8.39
C LYS A 206 6.16 12.95 -8.24
N ALA A 207 5.14 12.73 -7.42
CA ALA A 207 4.59 11.40 -7.18
C ALA A 207 3.76 10.90 -8.37
N ILE A 208 2.96 11.78 -8.97
CA ILE A 208 2.07 11.48 -10.11
C ILE A 208 2.78 10.73 -11.24
N PRO A 209 3.92 11.19 -11.81
CA PRO A 209 4.55 10.50 -12.95
C PRO A 209 4.97 9.06 -12.63
N TYR A 210 5.41 8.76 -11.40
CA TYR A 210 5.75 7.38 -11.01
C TYR A 210 4.50 6.50 -10.94
N PHE A 211 3.39 7.00 -10.42
CA PHE A 211 2.15 6.21 -10.39
C PHE A 211 1.53 6.05 -11.78
N LEU A 212 1.61 7.06 -12.65
CA LEU A 212 1.21 6.94 -14.07
C LEU A 212 2.05 5.89 -14.79
N GLN A 213 3.36 5.83 -14.53
CA GLN A 213 4.23 4.79 -15.08
C GLN A 213 3.78 3.38 -14.64
N LEU A 214 3.27 3.20 -13.41
CA LEU A 214 2.68 1.92 -12.99
C LEU A 214 1.41 1.56 -13.78
N VAL A 215 0.58 2.58 -14.11
CA VAL A 215 -0.59 2.40 -14.96
C VAL A 215 -0.17 1.95 -16.37
N GLU A 216 0.83 2.60 -16.97
CA GLU A 216 1.38 2.25 -18.28
C GLU A 216 1.94 0.81 -18.32
N LEU A 217 2.52 0.35 -17.22
CA LEU A 217 3.03 -1.02 -17.06
C LEU A 217 1.94 -2.06 -16.75
N ASN A 218 0.66 -1.69 -16.79
CA ASN A 218 -0.49 -2.50 -16.38
C ASN A 218 -0.38 -3.04 -14.94
N TYR A 219 0.39 -2.37 -14.07
CA TYR A 219 0.47 -2.65 -12.64
C TYR A 219 -0.54 -1.77 -11.89
N VAL A 220 -1.82 -2.02 -12.15
CA VAL A 220 -2.94 -1.26 -11.56
C VAL A 220 -3.64 -2.06 -10.47
N ASN A 221 -3.93 -1.39 -9.38
CA ASN A 221 -4.73 -1.90 -8.26
C ASN A 221 -5.34 -0.70 -7.52
N GLU A 222 -6.19 -0.98 -6.53
CA GLU A 222 -6.82 0.04 -5.68
C GLU A 222 -5.79 1.03 -5.11
N PHE A 223 -4.63 0.52 -4.68
CA PHE A 223 -3.55 1.34 -4.14
C PHE A 223 -3.05 2.36 -5.17
N VAL A 224 -2.69 1.96 -6.39
CA VAL A 224 -2.17 2.89 -7.42
C VAL A 224 -3.20 3.98 -7.74
N TYR A 225 -4.47 3.62 -7.95
CA TYR A 225 -5.51 4.60 -8.24
C TYR A 225 -5.78 5.55 -7.07
N ARG A 226 -5.77 5.06 -5.83
CA ARG A 226 -5.94 5.90 -4.64
C ARG A 226 -4.84 6.95 -4.51
N TYR A 227 -3.59 6.55 -4.74
CA TYR A 227 -2.46 7.47 -4.70
C TYR A 227 -2.48 8.47 -5.86
N LEU A 228 -2.85 8.07 -7.07
CA LEU A 228 -3.04 8.99 -8.20
C LEU A 228 -4.14 10.01 -7.93
N ALA A 229 -5.35 9.53 -7.59
CA ALA A 229 -6.51 10.37 -7.35
C ALA A 229 -6.22 11.41 -6.25
N THR A 230 -5.62 10.96 -5.15
CA THR A 230 -5.27 11.86 -4.03
C THR A 230 -4.15 12.83 -4.39
N SER A 231 -3.15 12.39 -5.17
CA SER A 231 -2.09 13.29 -5.63
C SER A 231 -2.65 14.39 -6.53
N TYR A 232 -3.49 14.05 -7.51
CA TYR A 232 -4.16 15.03 -8.37
C TYR A 232 -5.07 15.96 -7.57
N TYR A 233 -5.83 15.44 -6.61
CA TYR A 233 -6.66 16.27 -5.74
C TYR A 233 -5.83 17.32 -4.98
N LYS A 234 -4.66 16.92 -4.47
CA LYS A 234 -3.76 17.82 -3.71
C LYS A 234 -3.06 18.86 -4.58
N GLU A 235 -2.87 18.57 -5.86
CA GLU A 235 -2.40 19.53 -6.87
C GLU A 235 -3.55 20.36 -7.48
N TYR A 236 -4.77 20.27 -6.94
CA TYR A 236 -5.96 21.00 -7.41
C TYR A 236 -6.43 20.60 -8.83
N GLU A 237 -5.88 19.52 -9.38
CA GLU A 237 -6.26 18.92 -10.67
C GLU A 237 -7.49 18.02 -10.50
N TYR A 238 -8.62 18.67 -10.20
CA TYR A 238 -9.83 17.96 -9.76
C TYR A 238 -10.47 17.08 -10.84
N LYS A 239 -10.25 17.36 -12.13
CA LYS A 239 -10.83 16.57 -13.23
C LYS A 239 -10.19 15.18 -13.27
N GLU A 240 -8.87 15.14 -13.24
CA GLU A 240 -8.03 13.95 -13.19
C GLU A 240 -8.29 13.19 -11.88
N ALA A 241 -8.36 13.92 -10.75
CA ALA A 241 -8.70 13.32 -9.47
C ALA A 241 -10.06 12.59 -9.53
N LEU A 242 -11.10 13.22 -10.11
CA LEU A 242 -12.42 12.61 -10.26
C LEU A 242 -12.38 11.34 -11.11
N GLN A 243 -11.61 11.34 -12.20
CA GLN A 243 -11.46 10.16 -13.07
C GLN A 243 -10.89 8.98 -12.28
N TYR A 244 -9.78 9.17 -11.54
CA TYR A 244 -9.15 8.10 -10.79
C TYR A 244 -9.95 7.69 -9.54
N TYR A 245 -10.64 8.61 -8.86
CA TYR A 245 -11.55 8.24 -7.77
C TYR A 245 -12.72 7.38 -8.27
N LYS A 246 -13.26 7.63 -9.46
CA LYS A 246 -14.32 6.78 -10.05
C LYS A 246 -13.85 5.35 -10.30
N LEU A 247 -12.59 5.15 -10.69
CA LEU A 247 -12.02 3.81 -10.88
C LEU A 247 -11.95 2.99 -9.57
N LEU A 248 -11.91 3.64 -8.42
CA LEU A 248 -11.93 2.96 -7.12
C LEU A 248 -13.28 2.30 -6.81
N LEU A 249 -14.38 2.74 -7.45
CA LEU A 249 -15.69 2.09 -7.30
C LEU A 249 -15.69 0.66 -7.82
N ASN A 250 -14.77 0.29 -8.73
CA ASN A 250 -14.63 -1.10 -9.19
C ASN A 250 -14.05 -2.05 -8.12
N TYR A 251 -13.52 -1.50 -7.02
CA TYR A 251 -12.93 -2.27 -5.92
C TYR A 251 -13.84 -2.31 -4.70
N ASP A 252 -14.53 -1.20 -4.42
CA ASP A 252 -15.42 -1.04 -3.27
C ASP A 252 -16.47 0.04 -3.57
N ASP A 253 -17.62 -0.39 -4.11
CA ASP A 253 -18.77 0.45 -4.46
C ASP A 253 -19.76 0.63 -3.31
N GLU A 254 -19.46 0.08 -2.13
CA GLU A 254 -20.22 0.26 -0.88
C GLU A 254 -19.47 1.16 0.11
N ASN A 255 -18.40 1.84 -0.33
CA ASN A 255 -17.59 2.68 0.53
C ASN A 255 -18.16 4.11 0.69
N PRO A 256 -18.82 4.46 1.82
CA PRO A 256 -19.36 5.80 2.00
C PRO A 256 -18.28 6.89 2.00
N ARG A 257 -17.03 6.57 2.36
CA ARG A 257 -15.93 7.55 2.33
C ARG A 257 -15.52 7.87 0.90
N LEU A 258 -15.55 6.89 0.00
CA LEU A 258 -15.26 7.10 -1.42
C LEU A 258 -16.32 7.98 -2.07
N TYR A 259 -17.60 7.72 -1.81
CA TYR A 259 -18.69 8.58 -2.28
C TYR A 259 -18.61 9.99 -1.72
N ASN A 260 -18.31 10.15 -0.43
CA ASN A 260 -18.02 11.46 0.16
C ASN A 260 -16.88 12.21 -0.56
N THR A 261 -15.84 11.49 -0.97
CA THR A 261 -14.68 12.06 -1.68
C THR A 261 -15.06 12.45 -3.12
N LEU A 262 -15.80 11.59 -3.83
CA LEU A 262 -16.35 11.87 -5.15
C LEU A 262 -17.28 13.09 -5.13
N ALA A 263 -18.10 13.22 -4.09
CA ALA A 263 -18.98 14.36 -3.89
C ALA A 263 -18.20 15.67 -3.67
N GLU A 264 -17.16 15.63 -2.82
CA GLU A 264 -16.28 16.77 -2.56
C GLU A 264 -15.58 17.23 -3.84
N VAL A 265 -14.97 16.31 -4.59
CA VAL A 265 -14.28 16.60 -5.85
C VAL A 265 -15.25 17.16 -6.88
N SER A 266 -16.45 16.57 -7.01
CA SER A 266 -17.50 17.06 -7.91
C SER A 266 -17.98 18.46 -7.53
N SER A 267 -18.08 18.75 -6.23
CA SER A 267 -18.41 20.10 -5.73
C SER A 267 -17.32 21.11 -6.04
N LYS A 268 -16.02 20.75 -5.96
CA LYS A 268 -14.90 21.63 -6.35
C LYS A 268 -14.94 21.96 -7.85
N LEU A 269 -15.39 21.01 -8.67
CA LEU A 269 -15.65 21.20 -10.10
C LEU A 269 -16.95 21.95 -10.41
N LYS A 270 -17.74 22.33 -9.39
CA LYS A 270 -19.08 22.94 -9.52
C LYS A 270 -20.11 22.04 -10.20
N ASN A 271 -19.87 20.73 -10.26
CA ASN A 271 -20.80 19.72 -10.73
C ASN A 271 -21.76 19.34 -9.59
N TYR A 272 -22.60 20.30 -9.17
CA TYR A 272 -23.37 20.15 -7.94
C TYR A 272 -24.42 19.03 -7.99
N LYS A 273 -24.95 18.70 -9.18
CA LYS A 273 -25.88 17.58 -9.35
C LYS A 273 -25.22 16.23 -9.05
N ASP A 274 -24.01 16.02 -9.56
CA ASP A 274 -23.25 14.80 -9.28
C ASP A 274 -22.80 14.75 -7.82
N ALA A 275 -22.39 15.90 -7.27
CA ALA A 275 -22.02 16.00 -5.86
C ALA A 275 -23.19 15.62 -4.93
N GLU A 276 -24.39 16.12 -5.21
CA GLU A 276 -25.62 15.78 -4.48
C GLU A 276 -25.90 14.28 -4.55
N LYS A 277 -25.87 13.67 -5.73
CA LYS A 277 -26.05 12.22 -5.91
C LYS A 277 -25.05 11.42 -5.07
N TYR A 278 -23.77 11.78 -5.12
CA TYR A 278 -22.73 11.08 -4.37
C TYR A 278 -22.88 11.27 -2.86
N TYR A 279 -23.24 12.46 -2.37
CA TYR A 279 -23.52 12.66 -0.95
C TYR A 279 -24.71 11.85 -0.47
N LEU A 280 -25.80 11.78 -1.25
CA LEU A 280 -26.95 10.95 -0.91
C LEU A 280 -26.58 9.47 -0.85
N THR A 281 -25.80 8.98 -1.83
CA THR A 281 -25.31 7.60 -1.83
C THR A 281 -24.41 7.33 -0.62
N ALA A 282 -23.52 8.26 -0.27
CA ALA A 282 -22.69 8.15 0.93
C ALA A 282 -23.56 8.04 2.20
N ILE A 283 -24.62 8.86 2.30
CA ILE A 283 -25.56 8.86 3.44
C ILE A 283 -26.33 7.53 3.53
N GLU A 284 -26.79 7.00 2.41
CA GLU A 284 -27.52 5.72 2.36
C GLU A 284 -26.67 4.53 2.84
N LEU A 285 -25.35 4.58 2.60
CA LEU A 285 -24.40 3.52 2.96
C LEU A 285 -23.88 3.64 4.40
N LEU A 286 -24.26 4.67 5.14
CA LEU A 286 -23.76 4.91 6.50
C LEU A 286 -24.72 4.39 7.56
N ASP A 287 -24.19 3.60 8.50
CA ASP A 287 -24.91 3.08 9.67
C ASP A 287 -24.40 3.70 11.00
N TYR A 288 -24.06 4.99 10.98
CA TYR A 288 -23.67 5.76 12.17
C TYR A 288 -24.10 7.23 12.05
N ASN A 289 -23.88 8.02 13.11
CA ASN A 289 -24.21 9.45 13.20
C ASN A 289 -23.77 10.24 11.93
N LEU A 290 -24.75 10.86 11.27
CA LEU A 290 -24.63 11.47 9.93
C LEU A 290 -24.44 12.99 9.95
N ASP A 291 -24.08 13.58 11.08
CA ASP A 291 -24.04 15.05 11.21
C ASP A 291 -23.09 15.71 10.20
N GLY A 292 -21.91 15.12 9.98
CA GLY A 292 -20.93 15.61 9.03
C GLY A 292 -21.41 15.53 7.58
N GLU A 293 -22.10 14.46 7.21
CA GLU A 293 -22.63 14.24 5.87
C GLU A 293 -23.83 15.15 5.57
N TYR A 294 -24.76 15.26 6.51
CA TYR A 294 -25.87 16.22 6.39
C TYR A 294 -25.37 17.67 6.31
N TYR A 295 -24.33 18.02 7.06
CA TYR A 295 -23.70 19.34 6.97
C TYR A 295 -23.13 19.60 5.57
N LYS A 296 -22.40 18.64 4.99
CA LYS A 296 -21.82 18.78 3.64
C LYS A 296 -22.89 18.92 2.57
N LEU A 297 -23.95 18.10 2.62
CA LEU A 297 -25.06 18.17 1.68
C LEU A 297 -25.79 19.52 1.78
N ALA A 298 -26.02 20.02 2.99
CA ALA A 298 -26.60 21.34 3.22
C ALA A 298 -25.75 22.47 2.61
N MET A 299 -24.43 22.40 2.75
CA MET A 299 -23.51 23.35 2.10
C MET A 299 -23.56 23.27 0.58
N THR A 300 -23.72 22.07 0.00
CA THR A 300 -23.91 21.91 -1.45
C THR A 300 -25.19 22.57 -1.93
N TYR A 301 -26.32 22.39 -1.25
CA TYR A 301 -27.57 23.06 -1.59
C TYR A 301 -27.49 24.58 -1.47
N ARG A 302 -26.76 25.08 -0.45
CA ARG A 302 -26.47 26.51 -0.32
C ARG A 302 -25.74 27.07 -1.55
N PHE A 303 -24.75 26.35 -2.10
CA PHE A 303 -24.08 26.78 -3.34
C PHE A 303 -24.97 26.68 -4.60
N GLN A 304 -26.03 25.86 -4.56
CA GLN A 304 -27.07 25.83 -5.58
C GLN A 304 -28.19 26.87 -5.35
N GLU A 305 -28.08 27.71 -4.30
CA GLU A 305 -29.12 28.65 -3.85
C GLU A 305 -30.48 27.98 -3.51
N LYS A 306 -30.47 26.67 -3.26
CA LYS A 306 -31.64 25.92 -2.77
C LYS A 306 -31.72 26.03 -1.24
N TRP A 307 -32.11 27.22 -0.78
CA TRP A 307 -32.05 27.58 0.64
C TRP A 307 -32.92 26.71 1.55
N GLU A 308 -34.11 26.30 1.10
CA GLU A 308 -35.01 25.46 1.89
C GLU A 308 -34.40 24.08 2.17
N ASP A 309 -33.86 23.44 1.13
CA ASP A 309 -33.15 22.15 1.24
C ASP A 309 -31.89 22.28 2.10
N ALA A 310 -31.12 23.35 1.89
CA ALA A 310 -29.92 23.64 2.70
C ALA A 310 -30.28 23.73 4.19
N MET A 311 -31.34 24.46 4.54
CA MET A 311 -31.80 24.58 5.92
C MET A 311 -32.37 23.25 6.45
N ALA A 312 -33.09 22.48 5.64
CA ALA A 312 -33.67 21.20 6.05
C ALA A 312 -32.58 20.18 6.42
N TYR A 313 -31.57 20.01 5.58
CA TYR A 313 -30.45 19.11 5.86
C TYR A 313 -29.54 19.63 6.97
N MET A 314 -29.36 20.95 7.11
CA MET A 314 -28.63 21.51 8.24
C MET A 314 -29.35 21.22 9.57
N LYS A 315 -30.69 21.29 9.62
CA LYS A 315 -31.48 20.88 10.79
C LYS A 315 -31.30 19.39 11.12
N LYS A 316 -31.19 18.52 10.11
CA LYS A 316 -30.86 17.09 10.32
C LYS A 316 -29.46 16.92 10.91
N ALA A 317 -28.45 17.63 10.40
CA ALA A 317 -27.10 17.62 10.95
C ALA A 317 -27.08 17.99 12.45
N ILE A 318 -27.82 19.04 12.80
CA ILE A 318 -27.96 19.53 14.18
C ILE A 318 -28.71 18.54 15.07
N LYS A 319 -29.68 17.80 14.52
CA LYS A 319 -30.43 16.78 15.27
C LYS A 319 -29.50 15.62 15.65
N GLU A 320 -28.66 15.17 14.72
CA GLU A 320 -27.70 14.08 14.93
C GLU A 320 -26.53 14.50 15.84
N ASN A 321 -26.02 15.72 15.70
CA ASN A 321 -25.02 16.29 16.60
C ASN A 321 -25.46 17.68 17.11
N PRO A 322 -26.18 17.71 18.24
CA PRO A 322 -26.61 18.95 18.86
C PRO A 322 -25.46 19.88 19.24
N GLY A 323 -24.25 19.36 19.46
CA GLY A 323 -23.06 20.12 19.85
C GLY A 323 -22.24 20.70 18.68
N ASN A 324 -22.66 20.49 17.43
CA ASN A 324 -21.95 20.99 16.26
C ASN A 324 -22.13 22.51 16.11
N ILE A 325 -21.14 23.27 16.61
CA ILE A 325 -21.12 24.75 16.59
C ILE A 325 -21.22 25.29 15.15
N ASN A 326 -20.51 24.66 14.20
CA ASN A 326 -20.52 25.07 12.79
C ASN A 326 -21.91 24.92 12.19
N ALA A 327 -22.56 23.77 12.40
CA ALA A 327 -23.87 23.49 11.84
C ALA A 327 -24.94 24.50 12.32
N GLN A 328 -24.89 24.84 13.61
CA GLN A 328 -25.83 25.80 14.20
C GLN A 328 -25.59 27.24 13.72
N TYR A 329 -24.34 27.64 13.55
CA TYR A 329 -24.01 28.93 12.96
C TYR A 329 -24.44 29.03 11.50
N GLU A 330 -24.12 28.00 10.69
CA GLU A 330 -24.49 27.97 9.27
C GLU A 330 -26.00 27.94 9.08
N LEU A 331 -26.77 27.27 9.95
CA LEU A 331 -28.24 27.32 9.90
C LEU A 331 -28.76 28.77 10.06
N ALA A 332 -28.19 29.55 10.97
CA ALA A 332 -28.56 30.94 11.15
C ALA A 332 -28.15 31.80 9.95
N ALA A 333 -26.95 31.55 9.39
CA ALA A 333 -26.50 32.22 8.17
C ALA A 333 -27.39 31.91 6.95
N PHE A 334 -27.85 30.67 6.80
CA PHE A 334 -28.76 30.27 5.72
C PHE A 334 -30.13 30.93 5.89
N ALA A 335 -30.63 31.01 7.12
CA ALA A 335 -31.88 31.72 7.42
C ALA A 335 -31.76 33.23 7.12
N ASP A 336 -30.64 33.87 7.44
CA ASP A 336 -30.38 35.28 7.12
C ASP A 336 -30.35 35.54 5.61
N ALA A 337 -29.78 34.61 4.84
CA ALA A 337 -29.77 34.68 3.38
C ALA A 337 -31.14 34.42 2.74
N TYR A 338 -31.96 33.54 3.34
CA TYR A 338 -33.23 33.11 2.77
C TYR A 338 -34.41 34.02 3.11
N TYR A 339 -34.62 34.30 4.40
CA TYR A 339 -35.77 35.06 4.86
C TYR A 339 -35.56 36.55 4.60
N LYS A 340 -36.65 37.27 4.33
CA LYS A 340 -36.62 38.74 4.28
C LYS A 340 -36.89 39.36 5.64
N ASP A 341 -37.78 38.73 6.41
CA ASP A 341 -38.23 39.22 7.71
C ASP A 341 -37.08 39.20 8.76
N PRO A 342 -36.66 40.36 9.27
CA PRO A 342 -35.56 40.45 10.24
C PRO A 342 -35.89 39.81 11.59
N GLU A 343 -37.16 39.67 11.99
CA GLU A 343 -37.54 38.98 13.22
C GLU A 343 -37.28 37.47 13.11
N ILE A 344 -37.59 36.88 11.95
CA ILE A 344 -37.29 35.47 11.67
C ILE A 344 -35.78 35.25 11.72
N LYS A 345 -34.99 36.11 11.07
CA LYS A 345 -33.51 36.03 11.08
C LYS A 345 -32.96 36.11 12.51
N LEU A 346 -33.45 37.07 13.28
CA LEU A 346 -33.04 37.29 14.67
C LEU A 346 -33.30 36.04 15.52
N SER A 347 -34.44 35.37 15.33
CA SER A 347 -34.77 34.14 16.07
C SER A 347 -33.74 33.02 15.90
N TYR A 348 -33.16 32.85 14.70
CA TYR A 348 -32.15 31.82 14.44
C TYR A 348 -30.81 32.16 15.10
N TYR A 349 -30.41 33.43 15.09
CA TYR A 349 -29.18 33.87 15.77
C TYR A 349 -29.31 33.83 17.29
N ASN A 350 -30.47 34.17 17.84
CA ASN A 350 -30.74 34.01 19.28
C ASN A 350 -30.69 32.54 19.68
N LYS A 351 -31.29 31.64 18.89
CA LYS A 351 -31.19 30.19 19.14
C LYS A 351 -29.75 29.67 19.15
N TYR A 352 -28.86 30.23 18.34
CA TYR A 352 -27.43 29.93 18.41
C TYR A 352 -26.82 30.39 19.75
N LEU A 353 -27.11 31.63 20.18
CA LEU A 353 -26.60 32.16 21.45
C LEU A 353 -27.19 31.45 22.67
N ASP A 354 -28.46 31.06 22.65
CA ASP A 354 -29.06 30.31 23.76
C ASP A 354 -28.32 28.99 24.00
N LYS A 355 -27.85 28.37 22.90
CA LYS A 355 -27.19 27.08 22.96
C LYS A 355 -25.68 27.15 23.19
N PHE A 356 -25.02 28.16 22.62
CA PHE A 356 -23.55 28.27 22.62
C PHE A 356 -23.03 29.58 23.20
N GLY A 357 -23.89 30.44 23.73
CA GLY A 357 -23.53 31.74 24.32
C GLY A 357 -23.02 31.63 25.76
N GLU A 358 -23.18 30.49 26.43
CA GLU A 358 -22.67 30.29 27.79
C GLU A 358 -21.13 30.11 27.85
N LYS A 359 -20.59 30.35 29.07
CA LYS A 359 -19.16 30.45 29.39
C LYS A 359 -18.34 29.24 28.94
N GLU A 360 -17.07 29.53 28.67
CA GLU A 360 -16.04 28.58 28.24
C GLU A 360 -15.96 27.38 29.19
N ASP A 361 -16.08 26.16 28.65
CA ASP A 361 -15.81 24.94 29.40
C ASP A 361 -14.28 24.85 29.60
N SER A 362 -13.84 24.75 30.84
CA SER A 362 -12.41 24.72 31.20
C SER A 362 -11.66 23.50 30.66
N THR A 363 -12.39 22.54 30.08
CA THR A 363 -11.85 21.33 29.45
C THR A 363 -11.64 21.46 27.92
N ASP A 364 -12.10 22.54 27.29
CA ASP A 364 -11.99 22.72 25.83
C ASP A 364 -10.56 23.08 25.39
N LYS A 365 -10.13 22.52 24.25
CA LYS A 365 -8.84 22.87 23.64
C LYS A 365 -8.79 24.36 23.28
N PRO A 366 -7.66 25.07 23.47
CA PRO A 366 -7.56 26.50 23.19
C PRO A 366 -8.00 26.93 21.78
N THR A 367 -7.78 26.08 20.77
CA THR A 367 -8.20 26.34 19.38
C THR A 367 -9.71 26.33 19.20
N LYS A 368 -10.42 25.46 19.93
CA LYS A 368 -11.88 25.38 19.91
C LYS A 368 -12.50 26.59 20.62
N VAL A 369 -11.89 27.03 21.72
CA VAL A 369 -12.30 28.24 22.47
C VAL A 369 -12.16 29.48 21.60
N ALA A 370 -10.99 29.70 20.97
CA ALA A 370 -10.76 30.84 20.10
C ALA A 370 -11.75 30.89 18.92
N PHE A 371 -12.04 29.75 18.31
CA PHE A 371 -13.00 29.63 17.23
C PHE A 371 -14.44 29.93 17.68
N LYS A 372 -14.88 29.37 18.82
CA LYS A 372 -16.21 29.64 19.40
C LYS A 372 -16.41 31.14 19.66
N ARG A 373 -15.40 31.81 20.23
CA ARG A 373 -15.41 33.25 20.49
C ARG A 373 -15.56 34.06 19.21
N PHE A 374 -14.78 33.73 18.18
CA PHE A 374 -14.87 34.38 16.88
C PHE A 374 -16.29 34.32 16.28
N ILE A 375 -16.94 33.15 16.35
CA ILE A 375 -18.32 33.01 15.85
C ILE A 375 -19.31 33.79 16.72
N GLN A 376 -19.19 33.74 18.05
CA GLN A 376 -20.06 34.50 18.97
C GLN A 376 -20.01 36.01 18.69
N GLU A 377 -18.83 36.59 18.49
CA GLU A 377 -18.68 38.01 18.16
C GLU A 377 -19.41 38.38 16.86
N ARG A 378 -19.33 37.53 15.83
CA ARG A 378 -20.04 37.74 14.56
C ARG A 378 -21.55 37.65 14.76
N VAL A 379 -22.03 36.68 15.52
CA VAL A 379 -23.46 36.50 15.82
C VAL A 379 -24.00 37.70 16.60
N GLN A 380 -23.34 38.12 17.68
CA GLN A 380 -23.73 39.29 18.46
C GLN A 380 -23.70 40.59 17.64
N LYS A 381 -22.73 40.74 16.73
CA LYS A 381 -22.71 41.86 15.80
C LYS A 381 -23.93 41.84 14.87
N ARG A 382 -24.28 40.69 14.30
CA ARG A 382 -25.43 40.58 13.39
C ARG A 382 -26.76 40.77 14.11
N ILE A 383 -26.91 40.25 15.33
CA ILE A 383 -28.08 40.50 16.18
C ILE A 383 -28.32 42.00 16.38
N ARG A 384 -27.29 42.76 16.78
CA ARG A 384 -27.42 44.22 16.95
C ARG A 384 -27.85 44.94 15.67
N GLN A 385 -27.42 44.46 14.50
CA GLN A 385 -27.85 45.01 13.21
C GLN A 385 -29.33 44.70 12.95
N LEU A 386 -29.76 43.45 13.18
CA LEU A 386 -31.16 43.04 12.99
C LEU A 386 -32.10 43.78 13.96
N GLU A 387 -31.70 43.98 15.22
CA GLU A 387 -32.47 44.78 16.18
C GLU A 387 -32.65 46.23 15.74
N GLN A 388 -31.61 46.82 15.13
CA GLN A 388 -31.68 48.17 14.54
C GLN A 388 -32.59 48.21 13.30
N GLU A 389 -32.51 47.19 12.43
CA GLU A 389 -33.39 47.04 11.26
C GLU A 389 -34.87 47.00 11.71
N ILE A 390 -35.21 46.12 12.67
CA ILE A 390 -36.56 45.98 13.23
C ILE A 390 -37.05 47.30 13.87
N ALA A 391 -36.19 47.94 14.68
CA ALA A 391 -36.54 49.21 15.32
C ALA A 391 -36.84 50.31 14.28
N THR A 392 -36.10 50.35 13.18
CA THR A 392 -36.29 51.35 12.11
C THR A 392 -37.58 51.10 11.32
N ASP A 393 -37.88 49.84 11.00
CA ASP A 393 -39.09 49.46 10.28
C ASP A 393 -40.36 49.75 11.10
N SER A 394 -40.33 49.50 12.41
CA SER A 394 -41.44 49.80 13.33
C SER A 394 -41.73 51.30 13.50
N LEU A 395 -40.71 52.15 13.32
CA LEU A 395 -40.85 53.62 13.32
C LEU A 395 -41.33 54.15 11.97
N GLY A 396 -40.98 53.48 10.86
CA GLY A 396 -41.45 53.79 9.52
C GLY A 396 -42.93 53.44 9.29
N ALA A 397 -43.42 52.35 9.88
CA ALA A 397 -44.82 51.92 9.77
C ALA A 397 -45.82 52.73 10.63
N LYS A 398 -45.32 53.60 11.53
CA LYS A 398 -46.13 54.48 12.41
C LYS A 398 -46.25 55.92 11.88
N LYS A 399 -45.62 56.25 10.76
CA LYS A 399 -45.81 57.49 10.00
C LYS A 399 -46.67 57.19 8.77
#